data_AF-A0A7S3M2E4-F1
#
_entry.id   AF-A0A7S3M2E4-F1
#
_cell.length_a   1.000
_cell.length_b   1.000
_cell.length_c   1.000
_cell.angle_alpha   90.00
_cell.angle_beta   90.00
_cell.angle_gamma   90.00
#
_symmetry.space_group_name_H-M   'P 1'
#
loop_
_entity.id
_entity.type
_entity.pdbx_description
1 polymer ?
#
loop_
_entity_poly.entity_id
_entity_poly.type
_entity_poly.pdbx_seq_one_letter_code
_entity_poly.pdbx_strand_id
1 'polypeptide(L)'
;EKYLIESGMKYTIVHPGGLLNEPGGMRQLVVGVDDQLMASVNRAVPREDVAEVLVQSLLNKSFENRSFDLVSAPSAGSAVETNFAALLGELGDASCDYGLGEIPDEAADIKEADLLMYPE
;
A
#
# COMPACT_ATOMS: atom_id res chain seq x y z
N GLU A 1 -9.79 0.47 -7.18
CA GLU A 1 -8.67 -0.40 -7.57
C GLU A 1 -9.11 -1.59 -8.42
N LYS A 2 -10.04 -2.44 -7.95
CA LYS A 2 -10.58 -3.57 -8.73
C LYS A 2 -10.96 -3.27 -10.19
N TYR A 3 -11.68 -2.17 -10.45
CA TYR A 3 -12.01 -1.75 -11.82
C TYR A 3 -10.79 -1.49 -12.71
N LEU A 4 -9.71 -0.90 -12.16
CA LEU A 4 -8.47 -0.68 -12.89
C LEU A 4 -7.79 -2.00 -13.25
N ILE A 5 -7.81 -2.96 -12.32
CA ILE A 5 -7.26 -4.32 -12.54
C ILE A 5 -8.03 -5.05 -13.65
N GLU A 6 -9.36 -4.96 -13.62
CA GLU A 6 -10.24 -5.61 -14.60
C GLU A 6 -10.25 -4.91 -15.97
N SER A 7 -9.69 -3.71 -16.08
CA SER A 7 -9.72 -2.90 -17.31
C SER A 7 -8.84 -3.44 -18.44
N GLY A 8 -7.89 -4.33 -18.14
CA GLY A 8 -6.87 -4.81 -19.09
C GLY A 8 -5.76 -3.78 -19.38
N MET A 9 -5.79 -2.61 -18.76
CA MET A 9 -4.68 -1.66 -18.79
C MET A 9 -3.56 -2.11 -17.87
N LYS A 10 -2.31 -1.87 -18.26
CA LYS A 10 -1.17 -2.04 -17.35
C LYS A 10 -1.31 -1.05 -16.20
N TYR A 11 -1.17 -1.53 -14.98
CA TYR A 11 -1.33 -0.71 -13.79
C TYR A 11 -0.21 -0.93 -12.77
N THR A 12 -0.04 0.05 -11.90
CA THR A 12 0.67 -0.10 -10.63
C THR A 12 -0.19 0.59 -9.58
N ILE A 13 -0.57 -0.13 -8.53
CA ILE A 13 -1.34 0.40 -7.40
C ILE A 13 -0.41 0.39 -6.19
N VAL A 14 -0.29 1.55 -5.55
CA VAL A 14 0.53 1.73 -4.35
C VAL A 14 -0.40 2.15 -3.22
N HIS A 15 -0.39 1.41 -2.12
CA HIS A 15 -1.12 1.71 -0.90
C HIS A 15 -0.14 2.30 0.13
N PRO A 16 0.09 3.62 0.12
CA PRO A 16 1.04 4.21 1.06
C PRO A 16 0.47 4.15 2.47
N GLY A 17 1.36 3.91 3.44
CA GLY A 17 1.07 4.17 4.84
C GLY A 17 0.82 5.66 5.12
N GLY A 18 0.80 6.04 6.40
CA GLY A 18 0.65 7.42 6.85
C GLY A 18 1.68 8.36 6.19
N LEU A 19 1.21 9.44 5.59
CA LEU A 19 2.06 10.34 4.81
C LEU A 19 2.81 11.35 5.67
N LEU A 20 4.14 11.33 5.61
CA LEU A 20 5.02 12.23 6.35
C LEU A 20 5.42 13.47 5.51
N ASN A 21 5.61 14.61 6.18
CA ASN A 21 6.16 15.84 5.60
C ASN A 21 7.65 15.95 5.96
N GLU A 22 8.40 14.95 5.55
CA GLU A 22 9.84 14.84 5.79
C GLU A 22 10.53 14.60 4.43
N PRO A 23 11.82 14.91 4.30
CA PRO A 23 12.55 14.64 3.07
C PRO A 23 12.55 13.13 2.73
N GLY A 24 12.39 12.82 1.44
CA GLY A 24 12.54 11.48 0.89
C GLY A 24 14.00 11.12 0.61
N GLY A 25 14.24 9.90 0.14
CA GLY A 25 15.57 9.39 -0.22
C GLY A 25 16.49 9.22 0.99
N MET A 26 15.94 9.12 2.19
CA MET A 26 16.70 9.00 3.45
C MET A 26 16.44 7.69 4.19
N ARG A 27 15.56 6.83 3.67
CA ARG A 27 15.06 5.64 4.37
C ARG A 27 15.01 4.45 3.43
N GLN A 28 15.01 3.27 4.04
CA GLN A 28 14.69 2.04 3.33
C GLN A 28 13.18 2.00 3.13
N LEU A 29 12.75 1.54 1.96
CA LEU A 29 11.36 1.30 1.68
C LEU A 29 11.03 -0.16 2.01
N VAL A 30 9.85 -0.37 2.57
CA VAL A 30 9.35 -1.68 2.94
C VAL A 30 8.02 -1.86 2.22
N VAL A 31 7.89 -2.99 1.53
CA VAL A 31 6.70 -3.33 0.75
C VAL A 31 5.98 -4.53 1.35
N GLY A 32 4.67 -4.59 1.15
CA GLY A 32 3.81 -5.66 1.63
C GLY A 32 2.58 -5.80 0.76
N VAL A 33 1.71 -6.74 1.13
CA VAL A 33 0.39 -6.92 0.52
C VAL A 33 -0.60 -7.24 1.64
N ASP A 34 -1.89 -7.07 1.36
CA ASP A 34 -2.98 -7.51 2.24
C ASP A 34 -2.86 -6.98 3.68
N ASP A 35 -2.47 -5.71 3.82
CA ASP A 35 -2.32 -5.04 5.10
C ASP A 35 -1.31 -5.72 6.05
N GLN A 36 -0.41 -6.58 5.54
CA GLN A 36 0.60 -7.27 6.36
C GLN A 36 1.51 -6.30 7.11
N LEU A 37 1.69 -5.09 6.56
CA LEU A 37 2.48 -4.03 7.19
C LEU A 37 1.75 -3.32 8.34
N MET A 38 0.47 -3.62 8.57
CA MET A 38 -0.25 -3.10 9.73
C MET A 38 0.36 -3.61 11.05
N ALA A 39 0.95 -4.79 11.15
CA ALA A 39 1.57 -5.16 12.43
C ALA A 39 2.82 -4.31 12.79
N SER A 40 3.36 -3.53 11.85
CA SER A 40 4.62 -2.80 12.04
C SER A 40 4.48 -1.56 12.93
N VAL A 41 5.58 -1.23 13.62
CA VAL A 41 5.70 -0.06 14.53
C VAL A 41 5.67 1.26 13.75
N ASN A 42 6.15 1.26 12.50
CA ASN A 42 6.17 2.44 11.65
C ASN A 42 5.38 2.18 10.36
N ARG A 43 4.14 2.66 10.34
CA ARG A 43 3.24 2.53 9.18
C ARG A 43 3.20 3.82 8.36
N ALA A 44 4.34 4.45 8.13
CA ALA A 44 4.39 5.77 7.54
C ALA A 44 5.50 5.90 6.50
N VAL A 45 5.30 6.78 5.52
CA VAL A 45 6.21 7.00 4.40
C VAL A 45 6.25 8.50 4.04
N PRO A 46 7.43 9.08 3.78
CA PRO A 46 7.55 10.42 3.23
C PRO A 46 6.84 10.57 1.89
N ARG A 47 6.17 11.71 1.66
CA ARG A 47 5.51 11.99 0.38
C ARG A 47 6.46 11.94 -0.82
N GLU A 48 7.70 12.39 -0.61
CA GLU A 48 8.75 12.36 -1.63
C GLU A 48 9.15 10.93 -2.02
N ASP A 49 9.19 9.99 -1.05
CA ASP A 49 9.48 8.58 -1.33
C ASP A 49 8.35 7.92 -2.12
N VAL A 50 7.09 8.23 -1.82
CA VAL A 50 5.94 7.77 -2.62
C VAL A 50 6.05 8.29 -4.06
N ALA A 51 6.39 9.57 -4.24
CA ALA A 51 6.56 10.15 -5.56
C ALA A 51 7.68 9.46 -6.35
N GLU A 52 8.83 9.19 -5.71
CA GLU A 52 9.93 8.48 -6.34
C GLU A 52 9.53 7.07 -6.77
N VAL A 53 8.83 6.31 -5.91
CA VAL A 53 8.32 4.97 -6.27
C VAL A 53 7.40 5.02 -7.50
N LEU A 54 6.51 6.01 -7.60
CA LEU A 54 5.62 6.17 -8.75
C LEU A 54 6.38 6.53 -10.04
N VAL A 55 7.46 7.31 -9.94
CA VAL A 55 8.34 7.57 -11.10
C VAL A 55 9.07 6.29 -11.50
N GLN A 56 9.63 5.57 -10.53
CA GLN A 56 10.36 4.32 -10.75
C GLN A 56 9.47 3.21 -11.31
N SER A 57 8.18 3.16 -10.96
CA SER A 57 7.25 2.17 -11.51
C SER A 57 7.01 2.34 -13.01
N LEU A 58 7.17 3.55 -13.54
CA LEU A 58 7.08 3.79 -14.98
C LEU A 58 8.32 3.29 -15.74
N LEU A 59 9.47 3.22 -15.06
CA LEU A 59 10.77 2.86 -15.65
C LEU A 59 11.06 1.36 -15.53
N ASN A 60 10.46 0.69 -14.55
CA ASN A 60 10.76 -0.69 -14.19
C ASN A 60 9.56 -1.61 -14.44
N LYS A 61 9.71 -2.57 -15.35
CA LYS A 61 8.64 -3.53 -15.68
C LYS A 61 8.21 -4.41 -14.51
N SER A 62 9.03 -4.55 -13.46
CA SER A 62 8.70 -5.33 -12.26
C SER A 62 7.49 -4.78 -11.51
N PHE A 63 7.09 -3.52 -11.76
CA PHE A 63 5.91 -2.87 -11.19
C PHE A 63 4.64 -3.01 -12.05
N GLU A 64 4.74 -3.56 -13.26
CA GLU A 64 3.56 -3.75 -14.12
C GLU A 64 2.62 -4.81 -13.51
N ASN A 65 1.33 -4.45 -13.44
CA ASN A 65 0.25 -5.26 -12.88
C ASN A 65 0.46 -5.64 -11.41
N ARG A 66 1.06 -4.72 -10.63
CA ARG A 66 1.33 -4.91 -9.21
C ARG A 66 0.43 -4.02 -8.35
N SER A 67 0.03 -4.55 -7.21
CA SER A 67 -0.67 -3.83 -6.14
C SER A 67 -0.02 -4.16 -4.80
N PHE A 68 0.46 -3.16 -4.06
CA PHE A 68 1.24 -3.39 -2.85
C PHE A 68 1.19 -2.21 -1.87
N ASP A 69 1.40 -2.54 -0.60
CA ASP A 69 1.57 -1.60 0.50
C ASP A 69 2.97 -1.01 0.49
N LEU A 70 3.10 0.27 0.85
CA LEU A 70 4.39 0.97 0.92
C LEU A 70 4.53 1.74 2.23
N VAL A 71 5.57 1.40 3.00
CA VAL A 71 5.99 2.15 4.19
C VAL A 71 7.49 2.43 4.16
N SER A 72 7.97 3.31 5.04
CA SER A 72 9.40 3.55 5.26
C SER A 72 9.87 2.93 6.56
N ALA A 73 11.10 2.42 6.57
CA ALA A 73 11.78 2.08 7.81
C ALA A 73 11.96 3.35 8.69
N PRO A 74 12.13 3.20 10.03
CA PRO A 74 12.35 4.34 10.92
C PRO A 74 13.54 5.23 10.50
N SER A 75 13.46 6.52 10.84
CA SER A 75 14.42 7.57 10.42
C SER A 75 15.86 7.38 10.92
N ALA A 76 16.09 6.56 11.95
CA ALA A 76 17.38 6.40 12.59
C ALA A 76 18.18 5.23 12.00
N GLY A 77 19.03 5.53 11.01
CA GLY A 77 20.13 4.64 10.59
C GLY A 77 19.76 3.50 9.63
N SER A 78 18.56 3.51 9.05
CA SER A 78 18.18 2.57 8.00
C SER A 78 18.99 2.83 6.71
N ALA A 79 19.29 1.77 5.95
CA ALA A 79 19.88 1.93 4.62
C ALA A 79 18.94 2.76 3.72
N VAL A 80 19.46 3.52 2.77
CA VAL A 80 18.62 4.25 1.80
C VAL A 80 18.21 3.31 0.69
N GLU A 81 16.94 3.37 0.26
CA GLU A 81 16.50 2.63 -0.92
C GLU A 81 17.20 3.15 -2.18
N THR A 82 17.81 2.23 -2.93
CA THR A 82 18.60 2.55 -4.12
C THR A 82 18.32 1.60 -5.28
N ASN A 83 17.68 0.45 -5.02
CA ASN A 83 17.44 -0.59 -6.00
C ASN A 83 15.94 -0.85 -6.17
N PHE A 84 15.26 0.14 -6.75
CA PHE A 84 13.82 0.07 -7.05
C PHE A 84 13.46 -1.12 -7.95
N ALA A 85 14.34 -1.57 -8.85
CA ALA A 85 14.10 -2.72 -9.71
C ALA A 85 13.88 -4.02 -8.90
N ALA A 86 14.55 -4.14 -7.74
CA ALA A 86 14.46 -5.28 -6.84
C ALA A 86 13.49 -5.07 -5.67
N LEU A 87 12.89 -3.87 -5.53
CA LEU A 87 12.04 -3.50 -4.39
C LEU A 87 10.88 -4.49 -4.20
N LEU A 88 10.19 -4.86 -5.28
CA LEU A 88 9.10 -5.83 -5.24
C LEU A 88 9.58 -7.29 -5.27
N GLY A 89 10.90 -7.53 -5.27
CA GLY A 89 11.49 -8.87 -5.32
C GLY A 89 11.15 -9.70 -4.09
N GLU A 90 11.04 -9.06 -2.91
CA GLU A 90 10.66 -9.73 -1.65
C GLU A 90 9.23 -10.28 -1.70
N LEU A 91 8.37 -9.68 -2.51
CA LEU A 91 6.98 -10.11 -2.69
C LEU A 91 6.85 -11.25 -3.72
N GLY A 92 7.89 -11.53 -4.51
CA GLY A 92 7.77 -12.45 -5.65
C GLY A 92 6.63 -12.04 -6.58
N ASP A 93 5.71 -12.96 -6.85
CA ASP A 93 4.50 -12.73 -7.65
C ASP A 93 3.30 -12.22 -6.83
N ALA A 94 3.46 -12.02 -5.52
CA ALA A 94 2.37 -11.56 -4.66
C ALA A 94 1.94 -10.13 -5.03
N SER A 95 0.63 -9.92 -4.94
CA SER A 95 -0.06 -8.65 -5.14
C SER A 95 -1.31 -8.68 -4.26
N CYS A 96 -1.78 -7.51 -3.81
CA CYS A 96 -2.96 -7.38 -2.97
C CYS A 96 -4.16 -8.16 -3.54
N ASP A 97 -4.75 -9.02 -2.71
CA ASP A 97 -5.90 -9.86 -3.02
C ASP A 97 -7.20 -9.17 -2.60
N TYR A 98 -7.85 -8.56 -3.59
CA TYR A 98 -9.13 -7.87 -3.43
C TYR A 98 -10.33 -8.82 -3.21
N GLY A 99 -10.11 -10.13 -3.15
CA GLY A 99 -11.11 -11.12 -2.76
C GLY A 99 -11.19 -11.36 -1.25
N LEU A 100 -10.21 -10.89 -0.47
CA LEU A 100 -10.17 -11.08 0.99
C LEU A 100 -11.16 -10.20 1.77
N GLY A 101 -11.66 -9.12 1.15
CA GLY A 101 -12.64 -8.24 1.77
C GLY A 101 -14.01 -8.89 1.83
N GLU A 102 -14.51 -9.18 3.03
CA GLU A 102 -15.95 -9.38 3.23
C GLU A 102 -16.63 -8.02 3.03
N ILE A 103 -17.52 -7.91 2.05
CA ILE A 103 -18.50 -6.82 2.03
C ILE A 103 -19.48 -7.17 3.15
N PRO A 104 -19.55 -6.41 4.26
CA PRO A 104 -20.56 -6.65 5.27
C PRO A 104 -21.94 -6.61 4.59
N ASP A 105 -22.81 -7.57 4.91
CA ASP A 105 -24.17 -7.58 4.39
C ASP A 105 -24.80 -6.21 4.69
N GLU A 106 -25.19 -5.49 3.65
CA GLU A 106 -25.69 -4.10 3.72
C GLU A 106 -26.86 -3.98 4.72
N ALA A 107 -27.60 -5.08 4.93
CA ALA A 107 -28.69 -5.20 5.88
C ALA A 107 -28.26 -5.34 7.36
N ALA A 108 -27.02 -5.74 7.65
CA ALA A 108 -26.49 -5.88 9.00
C ALA A 108 -25.95 -4.54 9.53
N ASP A 109 -25.25 -3.76 8.70
CA ASP A 109 -24.69 -2.46 9.10
C ASP A 109 -25.78 -1.39 9.30
N ILE A 110 -26.87 -1.42 8.52
CA ILE A 110 -28.00 -0.50 8.75
C ILE A 110 -28.60 -0.75 10.14
N LYS A 111 -28.68 -2.01 10.59
CA LYS A 111 -29.23 -2.34 11.91
C LYS A 111 -28.31 -1.93 13.04
N GLU A 112 -27.01 -2.16 12.92
CA GLU A 112 -26.01 -1.70 13.90
C GLU A 112 -25.98 -0.17 14.00
N ALA A 113 -25.99 0.53 12.86
CA ALA A 113 -26.03 1.98 12.81
C ALA A 113 -27.33 2.56 13.39
N ASP A 114 -28.49 1.97 13.09
CA ASP A 114 -29.77 2.37 13.67
C ASP A 114 -29.81 2.12 15.19
N LEU A 115 -29.26 0.99 15.67
CA LEU A 115 -29.22 0.67 17.10
C LEU A 115 -28.32 1.64 17.89
N LEU A 116 -27.22 2.07 17.28
CA LEU A 116 -26.29 3.05 17.88
C LEU A 116 -26.82 4.48 17.81
N MET A 117 -27.63 4.81 16.80
CA MET A 117 -28.18 6.15 16.59
C MET A 117 -29.50 6.38 17.36
N TYR A 118 -30.27 5.32 17.59
CA TYR A 118 -31.54 5.34 18.33
C TYR A 118 -31.65 4.14 19.30
N PRO A 119 -30.92 4.16 20.42
CA PRO A 119 -31.15 3.18 21.47
C PRO A 119 -32.55 3.38 22.08
N GLU A 120 -33.35 2.31 22.20
CA GLU A 120 -34.66 2.33 22.88
C GLU A 120 -34.57 2.74 24.37
#